data_AF-A0A097PK39-F1
#
_entry.id   AF-A0A097PK39-F1
#
_cell.length_a   1.000
_cell.length_b   1.000
_cell.length_c   1.000
_cell.angle_alpha   90.00
_cell.angle_beta   90.00
_cell.angle_gamma   90.00
#
_symmetry.space_group_name_H-M   'P 1'
#
loop_
_entity.id
_entity.type
_entity.pdbx_description
1 polymer ?
#
loop_
_entity_poly.entity_id
_entity_poly.type
_entity_poly.pdbx_seq_one_letter_code
_entity_poly.pdbx_strand_id
1 'polypeptide(L)'
;AWTGEIHGRVICDVCGDSGIGPEDHVLEGAEVAVLCITKSGEVLNYQAFTNSKGIYTVAETMPESNKWDACLARSIDSFHEHCTRKGDGKSGIKFNYNLPSGHSHTVRPFLYQPTNVPSYC
;
A
#
# COMPACT_ATOMS: atom_id res chain seq x y z
N ALA A 1 -12.29 23.08 -1.75
CA ALA A 1 -12.26 21.67 -1.34
C ALA A 1 -10.95 21.07 -1.83
N TRP A 2 -10.35 20.17 -1.07
CA TRP A 2 -9.13 19.47 -1.41
C TRP A 2 -9.42 17.97 -1.50
N THR A 3 -8.97 17.35 -2.59
CA THR A 3 -9.12 15.91 -2.84
C THR A 3 -7.72 15.30 -2.87
N GLY A 4 -7.47 14.37 -1.96
CA GLY A 4 -6.24 13.58 -1.92
C GLY A 4 -6.51 12.17 -2.41
N GLU A 5 -5.56 11.61 -3.14
CA GLU A 5 -5.55 10.19 -3.51
C GLU A 5 -4.21 9.56 -3.11
N ILE A 6 -4.26 8.33 -2.62
CA ILE A 6 -3.11 7.47 -2.32
C ILE A 6 -3.37 6.16 -3.05
N HIS A 7 -2.40 5.69 -3.83
CA HIS A 7 -2.44 4.34 -4.37
C HIS A 7 -1.11 3.63 -4.17
N GLY A 8 -1.15 2.31 -4.18
CA GLY A 8 0.04 1.48 -4.14
C GLY A 8 -0.24 0.11 -4.71
N ARG A 9 0.76 -0.77 -4.66
CA ARG A 9 0.61 -2.15 -5.12
C ARG A 9 1.00 -3.15 -4.05
N VAL A 10 0.41 -4.34 -4.12
CA VAL A 10 0.84 -5.51 -3.36
C VAL A 10 1.26 -6.59 -4.35
N ILE A 11 2.44 -7.15 -4.13
CA ILE A 11 3.11 -8.07 -5.06
C ILE A 11 3.62 -9.26 -4.25
N CYS A 12 3.56 -10.45 -4.84
CA CYS A 12 4.32 -11.60 -4.39
C CYS A 12 5.70 -11.58 -5.02
N ASP A 13 6.71 -11.30 -4.19
CA ASP A 13 8.14 -11.49 -4.43
C ASP A 13 8.43 -13.00 -4.32
N VAL A 14 8.38 -13.69 -5.45
CA VAL A 14 8.43 -15.15 -5.56
C VAL A 14 9.82 -15.68 -5.20
N CYS A 15 10.87 -14.96 -5.59
CA CYS A 15 12.25 -15.34 -5.28
C CYS A 15 12.74 -14.84 -3.91
N GLY A 16 11.98 -13.98 -3.25
CA GLY A 16 12.31 -13.45 -1.94
C GLY A 16 13.50 -12.48 -1.96
N ASP A 17 13.83 -11.91 -3.12
CA ASP A 17 15.03 -11.11 -3.34
C ASP A 17 14.80 -9.60 -3.09
N SER A 18 13.56 -9.23 -2.68
CA SER A 18 13.11 -7.85 -2.50
C SER A 18 13.11 -6.99 -3.76
N GLY A 19 13.23 -7.63 -4.93
CA GLY A 19 13.05 -7.06 -6.25
C GLY A 19 11.59 -7.11 -6.71
N ILE A 20 11.34 -6.57 -7.90
CA ILE A 20 10.12 -6.86 -8.67
C ILE A 20 10.60 -7.38 -10.02
N GLY A 21 10.68 -8.70 -10.14
CA GLY A 21 11.12 -9.42 -11.33
C GLY A 21 9.95 -9.87 -12.22
N PRO A 22 10.26 -10.46 -13.40
CA PRO A 22 9.25 -11.05 -14.29
C PRO A 22 8.51 -12.27 -13.70
N GLU A 23 9.09 -12.94 -12.71
CA GLU A 23 8.53 -14.06 -11.97
C GLU A 23 7.49 -13.64 -10.92
N ASP A 24 7.54 -12.38 -10.51
CA ASP A 24 6.65 -11.83 -9.50
C ASP A 24 5.28 -11.53 -10.06
N HIS A 25 4.27 -11.71 -9.22
CA HIS A 25 2.89 -11.49 -9.61
C HIS A 25 2.16 -10.61 -8.60
N VAL A 26 1.19 -9.86 -9.13
CA VAL A 26 0.34 -8.99 -8.33
C VAL A 26 -0.59 -9.81 -7.46
N LEU A 27 -0.86 -9.34 -6.24
CA LEU A 27 -1.81 -9.96 -5.33
C LEU A 27 -3.13 -9.21 -5.40
N GLU A 28 -4.15 -9.84 -5.99
CA GLU A 28 -5.54 -9.36 -5.96
C GLU A 28 -6.20 -9.69 -4.62
N GLY A 29 -7.06 -8.80 -4.13
CA GLY A 29 -7.79 -8.97 -2.88
C GLY A 29 -6.98 -8.73 -1.60
N ALA A 30 -5.67 -8.46 -1.70
CA ALA A 30 -4.82 -8.15 -0.57
C ALA A 30 -5.30 -6.90 0.20
N GLU A 31 -5.29 -6.99 1.52
CA GLU A 31 -5.78 -5.96 2.43
C GLU A 31 -4.67 -4.99 2.83
N VAL A 32 -4.98 -3.69 2.75
CA VAL A 32 -4.09 -2.60 3.12
C VAL A 32 -4.84 -1.61 4.01
N ALA A 33 -4.17 -1.17 5.08
CA ALA A 33 -4.63 -0.07 5.91
C ALA A 33 -3.80 1.19 5.63
N VAL A 34 -4.47 2.33 5.48
CA VAL A 34 -3.83 3.64 5.36
C VAL A 34 -4.33 4.52 6.50
N LEU A 35 -3.43 4.89 7.39
CA LEU A 35 -3.72 5.79 8.50
C LEU A 35 -3.18 7.17 8.16
N CYS A 36 -4.03 8.19 8.11
CA CYS A 36 -3.61 9.57 7.87
C CYS A 36 -3.93 10.45 9.07
N ILE A 37 -2.99 11.32 9.44
CA ILE A 37 -3.23 12.42 10.36
C ILE A 37 -3.51 13.68 9.53
N THR A 38 -4.57 14.41 9.87
CA THR A 38 -4.90 15.69 9.25
C THR A 38 -4.09 16.82 9.87
N LYS A 39 -4.10 17.99 9.24
CA LYS A 39 -3.50 19.21 9.82
C LYS A 39 -4.10 19.62 11.17
N SER A 40 -5.33 19.21 11.49
CA SER A 40 -5.94 19.49 12.81
C SER A 40 -5.56 18.46 13.87
N GLY A 41 -4.85 17.39 13.50
CA GLY A 41 -4.47 16.30 14.40
C GLY A 41 -5.49 15.15 14.47
N GLU A 42 -6.55 15.19 13.67
CA GLU A 42 -7.50 14.09 13.52
C GLU A 42 -6.83 12.89 12.84
N VAL A 43 -7.09 11.67 13.35
CA VAL A 43 -6.55 10.43 12.78
C VAL A 43 -7.67 9.71 12.02
N LEU A 44 -7.45 9.51 10.73
CA LEU A 44 -8.35 8.83 9.80
C LEU A 44 -7.77 7.46 9.46
N ASN A 45 -8.61 6.42 9.48
CA ASN A 45 -8.22 5.04 9.16
C ASN A 45 -9.00 4.53 7.97
N TYR A 46 -8.29 4.27 6.87
CA TYR A 46 -8.85 3.75 5.64
C TYR A 46 -8.44 2.29 5.47
N GLN A 47 -9.41 1.45 5.14
CA GLN A 47 -9.18 0.05 4.75
C GLN A 47 -9.45 -0.07 3.25
N ALA A 48 -8.53 -0.69 2.53
CA ALA A 48 -8.60 -0.88 1.09
C ALA A 48 -8.16 -2.29 0.70
N PHE A 49 -8.66 -2.74 -0.45
CA PHE A 49 -8.32 -4.03 -1.03
C PHE A 49 -7.73 -3.82 -2.42
N THR A 50 -6.79 -4.67 -2.81
CA THR A 50 -6.22 -4.61 -4.15
C THR A 50 -7.16 -5.17 -5.20
N ASN A 51 -7.17 -4.54 -6.38
CA ASN A 51 -7.88 -5.05 -7.56
C ASN A 51 -7.07 -6.12 -8.30
N SER A 52 -7.58 -6.58 -9.45
CA SER A 52 -6.91 -7.56 -10.34
C SER A 52 -5.54 -7.15 -10.89
N LYS A 53 -5.13 -5.88 -10.72
CA LYS A 53 -3.77 -5.39 -11.02
C LYS A 53 -2.90 -5.27 -9.77
N GLY A 54 -3.36 -5.79 -8.63
CA GLY A 54 -2.71 -5.65 -7.32
C GLY A 54 -2.71 -4.21 -6.79
N ILE A 55 -3.53 -3.31 -7.32
CA ILE A 55 -3.54 -1.90 -6.95
C ILE A 55 -4.62 -1.64 -5.91
N TYR A 56 -4.26 -1.02 -4.79
CA TYR A 56 -5.21 -0.43 -3.85
C TYR A 56 -5.22 1.09 -4.03
N THR A 57 -6.39 1.70 -3.78
CA THR A 57 -6.56 3.17 -3.85
C THR A 57 -7.40 3.64 -2.67
N VAL A 58 -6.97 4.74 -2.05
CA VAL A 58 -7.71 5.49 -1.03
C VAL A 58 -7.83 6.92 -1.52
N ALA A 59 -9.05 7.46 -1.53
CA ALA A 59 -9.31 8.83 -1.92
C ALA A 59 -10.29 9.47 -0.95
N GLU A 60 -10.11 10.75 -0.65
CA GLU A 60 -10.99 11.51 0.24
C GLU A 60 -11.07 12.96 -0.20
N THR A 61 -12.23 13.59 -0.01
CA THR A 61 -12.43 15.02 -0.25
C THR A 61 -12.78 15.75 1.04
N MET A 62 -11.98 16.75 1.40
CA MET A 62 -12.11 17.48 2.67
C MET A 62 -11.73 18.97 2.52
N PRO A 63 -11.98 19.82 3.53
CA PRO A 63 -11.49 21.19 3.53
C PRO A 63 -9.96 21.26 3.46
N GLU A 64 -9.43 22.22 2.70
CA GLU A 64 -7.98 22.36 2.53
C GLU A 64 -7.24 22.69 3.84
N SER A 65 -7.92 23.39 4.77
CA SER A 65 -7.43 23.65 6.12
C SER A 65 -7.25 22.38 6.96
N ASN A 66 -7.97 21.30 6.62
CA ASN A 66 -7.94 20.01 7.32
C ASN A 66 -7.37 18.87 6.45
N LYS A 67 -6.66 19.19 5.36
CA LYS A 67 -6.08 18.16 4.49
C LYS A 67 -5.16 17.21 5.25
N TRP A 68 -4.92 16.03 4.67
CA TRP A 68 -3.90 15.11 5.19
C TRP A 68 -2.55 15.81 5.33
N ASP A 69 -1.89 15.60 6.46
CA ASP A 69 -0.55 16.10 6.77
C ASP A 69 0.49 14.99 6.55
N ALA A 70 0.29 13.85 7.22
CA ALA A 70 1.11 12.66 7.06
C ALA A 70 0.26 11.39 7.05
N CYS A 71 0.75 10.35 6.38
CA CYS A 71 0.09 9.07 6.29
C CYS A 71 1.07 7.91 6.53
N LEU A 72 0.52 6.77 6.94
CA LEU A 72 1.18 5.50 7.12
C LEU A 72 0.35 4.45 6.37
N ALA A 73 0.89 3.90 5.28
CA ALA A 73 0.32 2.75 4.61
C ALA A 73 0.93 1.47 5.17
N ARG A 74 0.14 0.41 5.35
CA ARG A 74 0.59 -0.90 5.82
C ARG A 74 -0.20 -2.01 5.17
N SER A 75 0.49 -3.03 4.66
CA SER A 75 -0.16 -4.29 4.30
C SER A 75 -0.64 -5.03 5.55
N ILE A 76 -1.88 -5.52 5.50
CA ILE A 76 -2.53 -6.25 6.59
C ILE A 76 -2.49 -7.74 6.28
N ASP A 77 -3.06 -8.14 5.15
CA ASP A 77 -3.12 -9.54 4.72
C ASP A 77 -3.00 -9.65 3.19
N SER A 78 -2.49 -10.77 2.70
CA SER A 78 -2.44 -11.11 1.27
C SER A 78 -3.67 -11.89 0.81
N PHE A 79 -4.35 -12.61 1.71
CA PHE A 79 -5.35 -13.64 1.41
C PHE A 79 -4.94 -14.70 0.35
N HIS A 80 -3.66 -14.75 -0.02
CA HIS A 80 -3.17 -15.66 -1.05
C HIS A 80 -2.71 -16.97 -0.43
N GLU A 81 -2.94 -18.11 -1.10
CA GLU A 81 -2.58 -19.42 -0.55
C GLU A 81 -1.06 -19.59 -0.42
N HIS A 82 -0.31 -19.06 -1.37
CA HIS A 82 1.13 -19.30 -1.46
C HIS A 82 2.00 -18.17 -0.93
N CYS A 83 1.54 -16.91 -0.98
CA CYS A 83 2.35 -15.72 -0.72
C CYS A 83 1.90 -15.02 0.56
N THR A 84 2.08 -15.68 1.70
CA THR A 84 1.51 -15.26 2.99
C THR A 84 2.50 -14.54 3.89
N ARG A 85 3.81 -14.70 3.66
CA ARG A 85 4.84 -14.12 4.53
C ARG A 85 5.09 -12.68 4.09
N LYS A 86 5.02 -11.72 5.01
CA LYS A 86 5.45 -10.35 4.71
C LYS A 86 6.97 -10.35 4.56
N GLY A 87 7.50 -9.83 3.46
CA GLY A 87 8.93 -9.65 3.29
C GLY A 87 9.50 -8.75 4.40
N ASP A 88 10.72 -9.03 4.86
CA ASP A 88 11.33 -8.56 6.12
C ASP A 88 11.61 -7.03 6.22
N GLY A 89 11.00 -6.21 5.36
CA GLY A 89 11.37 -4.81 5.16
C GLY A 89 10.27 -3.81 5.46
N LYS A 90 9.96 -3.61 6.74
CA LYS A 90 9.04 -2.59 7.31
C LYS A 90 7.55 -2.92 7.18
N SER A 91 6.91 -3.09 8.34
CA SER A 91 5.45 -3.26 8.49
C SER A 91 4.63 -2.06 8.03
N GLY A 92 5.20 -1.03 7.40
CA GLY A 92 4.48 0.12 6.89
C GLY A 92 5.40 1.21 6.32
N ILE A 93 4.84 2.03 5.44
CA ILE A 93 5.51 3.13 4.75
C ILE A 93 4.89 4.43 5.23
N LYS A 94 5.66 5.22 5.98
CA LYS A 94 5.28 6.56 6.41
C LYS A 94 5.71 7.59 5.37
N PHE A 95 4.84 8.55 5.07
CA PHE A 95 5.12 9.65 4.15
C PHE A 95 4.31 10.90 4.52
N ASN A 96 4.78 12.06 4.08
CA ASN A 96 4.05 13.32 4.22
C ASN A 96 3.21 13.56 2.96
N TYR A 97 1.97 14.04 3.12
CA TYR A 97 1.08 14.31 2.00
C TYR A 97 1.11 15.80 1.64
N ASN A 98 2.10 16.20 0.85
CA ASN A 98 2.31 17.60 0.45
C ASN A 98 1.84 17.92 -0.98
N LEU A 99 0.94 17.11 -1.54
CA LEU A 99 0.47 17.28 -2.92
C LEU A 99 -0.72 18.26 -3.01
N PRO A 100 -0.85 19.00 -4.15
CA PRO A 100 -2.05 19.77 -4.45
C PRO A 100 -3.29 18.88 -4.61
N SER A 101 -4.47 19.49 -4.52
CA SER A 101 -5.74 18.78 -4.78
C SER A 101 -5.74 18.10 -6.14
N GLY A 102 -6.30 16.90 -6.23
CA GLY A 102 -6.43 16.12 -7.46
C GLY A 102 -5.18 15.36 -7.90
N HIS A 103 -4.10 15.41 -7.11
CA HIS A 103 -2.90 14.61 -7.33
C HIS A 103 -2.95 13.34 -6.50
N SER A 104 -2.23 12.31 -6.97
CA SER A 104 -2.17 11.02 -6.33
C SER A 104 -0.76 10.73 -5.82
N HIS A 105 -0.66 10.20 -4.60
CA HIS A 105 0.60 9.75 -4.01
C HIS A 105 0.79 8.25 -4.26
N THR A 106 1.86 7.88 -4.95
CA THR A 106 2.22 6.48 -5.17
C THR A 106 3.08 5.96 -4.02
N VAL A 107 2.54 5.01 -3.27
CA VAL A 107 3.27 4.28 -2.23
C VAL A 107 4.10 3.17 -2.87
N ARG A 108 5.33 2.98 -2.36
CA ARG A 108 6.18 1.86 -2.77
C ARG A 108 5.44 0.52 -2.55
N PRO A 109 5.57 -0.47 -3.45
CA PRO A 109 4.84 -1.72 -3.30
C PRO A 109 5.14 -2.45 -1.99
N PHE A 110 4.12 -3.12 -1.44
CA PHE A 110 4.29 -4.09 -0.37
C PHE A 110 4.60 -5.45 -0.98
N LEU A 111 5.63 -6.10 -0.45
CA LEU A 111 6.07 -7.41 -0.91
C LEU A 111 5.64 -8.48 0.10
N TYR A 112 4.97 -9.49 -0.43
CA TYR A 112 4.77 -10.77 0.23
C TYR A 112 5.69 -11.80 -0.42
N GLN A 113 6.04 -12.83 0.31
CA GLN A 113 6.94 -13.88 -0.12
C GLN A 113 6.29 -15.24 0.11
N PRO A 114 6.59 -16.23 -0.74
CA PRO A 114 6.12 -17.58 -0.51
C PRO A 114 6.83 -18.24 0.67
N THR A 115 6.19 -19.25 1.25
CA THR A 115 6.83 -20.06 2.30
C THR A 115 8.04 -20.84 1.77
N ASN A 116 7.94 -21.33 0.53
CA ASN A 116 9.00 -22.06 -0.15
C ASN A 116 9.36 -21.30 -1.43
N VAL A 117 10.61 -20.88 -1.55
CA VAL A 117 11.13 -20.24 -2.76
C VAL A 117 11.32 -21.32 -3.84
N PRO A 118 10.84 -21.11 -5.07
CA PRO A 118 11.05 -22.06 -6.15
C PRO A 118 12.52 -22.22 -6.54
N SER A 119 12.90 -23.38 -7.08
CA SER A 119 14.30 -23.68 -7.46
C SER A 119 14.80 -23.00 -8.75
N TYR A 120 13.94 -22.23 -9.43
CA TYR A 120 14.31 -21.44 -10.61
C TYR A 120 14.76 -20.03 -10.23
N CYS A 121 14.58 -19.67 -8.96
CA CYS A 121 15.39 -18.70 -8.25
C CYS A 121 16.73 -19.39 -7.92
#